data_AF-A0A413IAU4-F1
#
_entry.id   AF-A0A413IAU4-F1
#
_cell.length_a   1.000
_cell.length_b   1.000
_cell.length_c   1.000
_cell.angle_alpha   90.00
_cell.angle_beta   90.00
_cell.angle_gamma   90.00
#
_symmetry.space_group_name_H-M   'P 1'
#
loop_
_entity.id
_entity.type
_entity.pdbx_description
1 polymer ?
#
loop_
_entity_poly.entity_id
_entity_poly.type
_entity_poly.pdbx_seq_one_letter_code
_entity_poly.pdbx_strand_id
1 'polypeptide(L)'
;MEYIDRTYRKHFRQDRWSYFTIAYKETDLCIGVDRGSWQPEIPVCAERFVRELRTDMDRWIGSHPDYAQALTPFQASGDAPGIFKEMSRVTQTSGIGPMSAVAGAVALKVGENLKKRFGIKEVIVENGGDIYADLCQDMDISVFAGSSPLSEKVGLHIEAAYAPLGICTSSGTVGPSLSFGKADAVMIVCSDVMLADTYATAFANTIQTAEDVQTCIEKIREQEDILAAIAIKDDKLGICGNFELKLF
;
A
#
# COMPACT_ATOMS: atom_id res chain seq x y z
N MET A 1 -1.19 -22.45 1.72
CA MET A 1 -0.47 -21.24 1.26
C MET A 1 0.95 -21.36 1.74
N GLU A 2 1.92 -21.26 0.82
CA GLU A 2 3.33 -21.14 1.21
C GLU A 2 3.56 -19.76 1.84
N TYR A 3 4.29 -19.74 2.95
CA TYR A 3 4.73 -18.51 3.59
C TYR A 3 5.76 -17.83 2.69
N ILE A 4 5.44 -16.62 2.21
CA ILE A 4 6.38 -15.79 1.46
C ILE A 4 7.31 -15.13 2.46
N ASP A 5 8.60 -15.49 2.46
CA ASP A 5 9.62 -14.85 3.30
C ASP A 5 9.76 -13.37 2.88
N ARG A 6 9.35 -12.45 3.75
CA ARG A 6 9.36 -11.00 3.51
C ARG A 6 10.75 -10.43 3.77
N THR A 7 11.75 -10.91 3.02
CA THR A 7 13.16 -10.53 3.16
C THR A 7 13.41 -9.04 2.98
N TYR A 8 12.60 -8.34 2.18
CA TYR A 8 12.65 -6.89 2.00
C TYR A 8 12.58 -6.12 3.33
N ARG A 9 11.83 -6.61 4.34
CA ARG A 9 11.75 -5.98 5.67
C ARG A 9 13.12 -5.90 6.37
N LYS A 10 14.09 -6.73 5.98
CA LYS A 10 15.46 -6.73 6.53
C LYS A 10 16.35 -5.63 5.91
N HIS A 11 15.94 -5.05 4.79
CA HIS A 11 16.70 -4.03 4.06
C HIS A 11 16.41 -2.60 4.53
N PHE A 12 15.44 -2.43 5.41
CA PHE A 12 15.19 -1.13 6.01
C PHE A 12 16.40 -0.63 6.82
N ARG A 13 16.79 0.62 6.55
CA ARG A 13 17.87 1.37 7.23
C ARG A 13 17.68 1.36 8.76
N GLN A 14 18.33 0.42 9.46
CA GLN A 14 18.17 0.30 10.91
C GLN A 14 18.64 1.55 11.67
N ASP A 15 19.56 2.33 11.11
CA ASP A 15 20.11 3.56 11.71
C ASP A 15 19.10 4.72 11.80
N ARG A 16 18.10 4.77 10.91
CA ARG A 16 17.08 5.83 10.85
C ARG A 16 15.84 5.49 11.68
N TRP A 17 15.51 4.22 11.77
CA TRP A 17 14.20 3.75 12.21
C TRP A 17 14.29 2.83 13.43
N SER A 18 13.31 2.95 14.31
CA SER A 18 12.93 1.90 15.27
C SER A 18 11.77 1.12 14.68
N TYR A 19 11.97 -0.18 14.48
CA TYR A 19 10.99 -1.06 13.84
C TYR A 19 10.31 -2.01 14.82
N PHE A 20 9.05 -2.30 14.53
CA PHE A 20 8.29 -3.37 15.18
C PHE A 20 7.22 -3.89 14.22
N THR A 21 6.68 -5.07 14.52
CA THR A 21 5.63 -5.70 13.72
C THR A 21 4.39 -5.92 14.55
N ILE A 22 3.22 -5.86 13.90
CA ILE A 22 1.92 -6.20 14.52
C ILE A 22 1.20 -7.19 13.62
N ALA A 23 0.84 -8.34 14.15
CA ALA A 23 -0.01 -9.31 13.49
C ALA A 23 -1.33 -9.48 14.24
N TYR A 24 -2.45 -9.26 13.58
CA TYR A 24 -3.79 -9.52 14.10
C TYR A 24 -4.74 -9.96 12.99
N LYS A 25 -5.17 -11.22 13.05
CA LYS A 25 -5.92 -11.89 11.97
C LYS A 25 -5.14 -11.81 10.65
N GLU A 26 -5.73 -11.28 9.59
CA GLU A 26 -5.09 -11.12 8.27
C GLU A 26 -4.19 -9.88 8.18
N THR A 27 -4.26 -8.96 9.15
CA THR A 27 -3.42 -7.75 9.17
C THR A 27 -2.03 -8.09 9.71
N ASP A 28 -0.99 -7.77 8.94
CA ASP A 28 0.42 -7.98 9.29
C ASP A 28 1.23 -6.74 8.91
N LEU A 29 1.40 -5.86 9.90
CA LEU A 29 2.08 -4.58 9.74
C LEU A 29 3.56 -4.67 10.07
N CYS A 30 4.38 -4.00 9.26
CA CYS A 30 5.72 -3.57 9.65
C CYS A 30 5.74 -2.05 9.79
N ILE A 31 6.08 -1.57 10.99
CA ILE A 31 6.00 -0.14 11.31
C ILE A 31 7.41 0.36 11.64
N GLY A 32 7.84 1.40 10.93
CA GLY A 32 9.04 2.16 11.22
C GLY A 32 8.69 3.52 11.79
N VAL A 33 9.29 3.87 12.92
CA VAL A 33 9.17 5.19 13.55
C VAL A 33 10.57 5.81 13.66
N ASP A 34 10.69 7.11 13.44
CA ASP A 34 11.97 7.79 13.62
C ASP A 34 12.52 7.56 15.04
N ARG A 35 13.81 7.28 15.15
CA ARG A 35 14.44 6.96 16.44
C ARG A 35 14.30 8.07 17.48
N GLY A 36 14.23 9.32 17.05
CA GLY A 36 14.14 10.49 17.93
C GLY A 36 12.79 10.60 18.64
N SER A 37 11.72 10.12 18.01
CA SER A 37 10.37 10.09 18.55
C SER A 37 9.98 8.74 19.16
N TRP A 38 10.87 7.75 19.16
CA TRP A 38 10.59 6.41 19.69
C TRP A 38 10.26 6.44 21.19
N GLN A 39 9.16 5.76 21.54
CA GLN A 39 8.70 5.56 22.92
C GLN A 39 8.26 4.10 23.11
N PRO A 40 8.56 3.45 24.25
CA PRO A 40 8.19 2.06 24.51
C PRO A 40 6.69 1.75 24.42
N GLU A 41 5.83 2.76 24.59
CA GLU A 41 4.38 2.65 24.54
C GLU A 41 3.82 2.57 23.11
N ILE A 42 4.61 2.93 22.10
CA ILE A 42 4.18 2.98 20.69
C ILE A 42 3.67 1.61 20.21
N PRO A 43 4.41 0.48 20.36
CA PRO A 43 3.92 -0.83 19.92
C PRO A 43 2.62 -1.24 20.60
N VAL A 44 2.50 -1.00 21.91
CA VAL A 44 1.29 -1.35 22.69
C VAL A 44 0.09 -0.54 22.22
N CYS A 45 0.28 0.76 21.95
CA CYS A 45 -0.79 1.62 21.46
C CYS A 45 -1.22 1.24 20.04
N ALA A 46 -0.25 0.97 19.15
CA ALA A 46 -0.52 0.53 17.79
C ALA A 46 -1.28 -0.80 17.77
N GLU A 47 -0.86 -1.79 18.57
CA GLU A 47 -1.52 -3.09 18.62
C GLU A 47 -2.97 -2.97 19.10
N ARG A 48 -3.21 -2.19 20.17
CA ARG A 48 -4.56 -1.92 20.66
C ARG A 48 -5.42 -1.26 19.57
N PHE A 49 -4.89 -0.24 18.90
CA PHE A 49 -5.61 0.46 17.84
C PHE A 49 -5.95 -0.46 16.65
N VAL A 50 -5.00 -1.29 16.21
CA VAL A 50 -5.25 -2.26 15.13
C VAL A 50 -6.36 -3.25 15.51
N ARG A 51 -6.34 -3.75 16.76
CA ARG A 51 -7.39 -4.65 17.26
C ARG A 51 -8.76 -3.99 17.30
N GLU A 52 -8.84 -2.75 17.79
CA GLU A 52 -10.07 -1.96 17.82
C GLU A 52 -10.61 -1.73 16.40
N LEU A 53 -9.76 -1.22 15.51
CA LEU A 53 -10.10 -0.95 14.11
C LEU A 53 -10.59 -2.23 13.40
N ARG A 54 -9.85 -3.34 13.50
CA ARG A 54 -10.24 -4.61 12.88
C ARG A 54 -11.53 -5.16 13.46
N THR A 55 -11.74 -5.05 14.77
CA THR A 55 -12.98 -5.50 15.42
C THR A 55 -14.20 -4.73 14.90
N ASP A 56 -14.08 -3.41 14.77
CA ASP A 56 -15.17 -2.58 14.26
C ASP A 56 -15.44 -2.83 12.77
N MET A 57 -14.38 -3.01 11.98
CA MET A 57 -14.48 -3.40 10.56
C MET A 57 -15.18 -4.75 10.41
N ASP A 58 -14.74 -5.77 11.16
CA ASP A 58 -15.28 -7.13 11.08
C ASP A 58 -16.74 -7.21 11.51
N ARG A 59 -17.12 -6.44 12.54
CA ARG A 59 -18.51 -6.36 13.00
C ARG A 59 -19.43 -5.86 11.89
N TRP A 60 -19.04 -4.80 11.20
CA TRP A 60 -19.87 -4.21 10.15
C TRP A 60 -19.85 -5.07 8.88
N ILE A 61 -18.67 -5.47 8.39
CA ILE A 61 -18.52 -6.21 7.14
C ILE A 61 -19.23 -7.57 7.17
N GLY A 62 -19.30 -8.23 8.34
CA GLY A 62 -19.98 -9.52 8.51
C GLY A 62 -21.49 -9.47 8.28
N SER A 63 -22.10 -8.28 8.30
CA SER A 63 -23.51 -8.06 7.99
C SER A 63 -23.74 -7.39 6.63
N HIS A 64 -22.66 -7.09 5.88
CA HIS A 64 -22.71 -6.37 4.60
C HIS A 64 -21.92 -7.13 3.52
N PRO A 65 -22.33 -8.37 3.16
CA PRO A 65 -21.62 -9.19 2.18
C PRO A 65 -21.53 -8.53 0.79
N ASP A 66 -22.55 -7.75 0.41
CA ASP A 66 -22.56 -7.05 -0.89
C ASP A 66 -21.41 -6.04 -1.01
N TYR A 67 -21.11 -5.33 0.08
CA TYR A 67 -19.96 -4.42 0.13
C TYR A 67 -18.65 -5.20 0.05
N ALA A 68 -18.55 -6.30 0.80
CA ALA A 68 -17.34 -7.11 0.91
C ALA A 68 -16.97 -7.78 -0.43
N GLN A 69 -17.97 -8.16 -1.23
CA GLN A 69 -17.81 -8.89 -2.48
C GLN A 69 -17.88 -8.00 -3.72
N ALA A 70 -18.19 -6.70 -3.56
CA ALA A 70 -18.24 -5.79 -4.68
C ALA A 70 -16.87 -5.70 -5.39
N LEU A 71 -16.88 -5.96 -6.69
CA LEU A 71 -15.72 -5.82 -7.57
C LEU A 71 -15.72 -4.50 -8.35
N THR A 72 -16.80 -3.75 -8.24
CA THR A 72 -17.01 -2.42 -8.81
C THR A 72 -17.29 -1.42 -7.68
N PRO A 73 -17.26 -0.10 -7.94
CA PRO A 73 -17.45 0.89 -6.90
C PRO A 73 -18.80 0.68 -6.20
N PHE A 74 -18.76 0.63 -4.88
CA PHE A 74 -19.93 0.35 -4.05
C PHE A 74 -19.95 1.31 -2.87
N GLN A 75 -21.11 1.92 -2.63
CA GLN A 75 -21.28 2.93 -1.60
C GLN A 75 -21.56 2.28 -0.24
N ALA A 76 -20.72 2.57 0.76
CA ALA A 76 -20.98 2.19 2.15
C ALA A 76 -22.27 2.83 2.67
N SER A 77 -23.01 2.11 3.53
CA SER A 77 -24.20 2.63 4.19
C SER A 77 -23.87 3.74 5.19
N GLY A 78 -24.89 4.50 5.59
CA GLY A 78 -24.73 5.66 6.48
C GLY A 78 -24.20 5.31 7.89
N ASP A 79 -24.44 4.09 8.36
CA ASP A 79 -23.96 3.56 9.65
C ASP A 79 -22.56 2.92 9.57
N ALA A 80 -21.98 2.83 8.37
CA ALA A 80 -20.66 2.22 8.20
C ALA A 80 -19.55 2.96 8.97
N PRO A 81 -18.57 2.21 9.53
CA PRO A 81 -17.32 2.76 10.01
C PRO A 81 -16.69 3.75 9.02
N GLY A 82 -16.08 4.82 9.54
CA GLY A 82 -15.50 5.88 8.70
C GLY A 82 -14.54 5.37 7.64
N ILE A 83 -13.73 4.36 7.96
CA ILE A 83 -12.79 3.73 7.03
C ILE A 83 -13.48 3.18 5.77
N PHE A 84 -14.64 2.51 5.90
CA PHE A 84 -15.36 1.97 4.73
C PHE A 84 -16.00 3.07 3.87
N LYS A 85 -16.40 4.20 4.48
CA LYS A 85 -16.91 5.35 3.73
C LYS A 85 -15.80 6.02 2.91
N GLU A 86 -14.61 6.15 3.50
CA GLU A 86 -13.43 6.67 2.82
C GLU A 86 -12.99 5.74 1.68
N MET A 87 -12.96 4.43 1.91
CA MET A 87 -12.69 3.42 0.89
C MET A 87 -13.69 3.50 -0.27
N SER A 88 -15.00 3.58 0.00
CA SER A 88 -16.02 3.77 -1.04
C SER A 88 -15.81 5.03 -1.88
N ARG A 89 -15.33 6.11 -1.27
CA ARG A 89 -15.11 7.38 -1.96
C ARG A 89 -13.99 7.25 -2.98
N VAL A 90 -12.83 6.71 -2.59
CA VAL A 90 -11.67 6.61 -3.48
C VAL A 90 -11.91 5.62 -4.61
N THR A 91 -12.69 4.57 -4.38
CA THR A 91 -12.96 3.59 -5.43
C THR A 91 -13.90 4.07 -6.52
N GLN A 92 -14.67 5.14 -6.30
CA GLN A 92 -15.38 5.81 -7.40
C GLN A 92 -14.41 6.32 -8.48
N THR A 93 -13.20 6.71 -8.07
CA THR A 93 -12.16 7.20 -9.00
C THR A 93 -11.46 6.05 -9.71
N SER A 94 -11.06 5.00 -8.98
CA SER A 94 -10.30 3.87 -9.56
C SER A 94 -11.17 2.81 -10.25
N GLY A 95 -12.49 2.83 -10.06
CA GLY A 95 -13.43 1.98 -10.79
C GLY A 95 -13.49 0.52 -10.31
N ILE A 96 -12.93 0.20 -9.13
CA ILE A 96 -12.88 -1.16 -8.59
C ILE A 96 -13.62 -1.28 -7.24
N GLY A 97 -13.69 -2.49 -6.69
CA GLY A 97 -14.36 -2.78 -5.43
C GLY A 97 -13.75 -2.08 -4.21
N PRO A 98 -14.54 -1.58 -3.23
CA PRO A 98 -14.01 -0.88 -2.05
C PRO A 98 -12.96 -1.64 -1.24
N MET A 99 -13.08 -2.97 -1.16
CA MET A 99 -12.14 -3.81 -0.42
C MET A 99 -10.72 -3.81 -1.00
N SER A 100 -10.52 -3.33 -2.22
CA SER A 100 -9.18 -3.11 -2.78
C SER A 100 -8.40 -1.96 -2.13
N ALA A 101 -9.02 -1.13 -1.29
CA ALA A 101 -8.35 -0.07 -0.54
C ALA A 101 -7.94 -0.48 0.88
N VAL A 102 -8.27 -1.71 1.30
CA VAL A 102 -8.32 -2.06 2.73
C VAL A 102 -6.94 -2.03 3.38
N ALA A 103 -5.90 -2.46 2.66
CA ALA A 103 -4.56 -2.60 3.21
C ALA A 103 -3.93 -1.22 3.41
N GLY A 104 -3.99 -0.37 2.39
CA GLY A 104 -3.58 1.02 2.43
C GLY A 104 -4.37 1.84 3.45
N ALA A 105 -5.69 1.64 3.54
CA ALA A 105 -6.52 2.32 4.52
C ALA A 105 -6.13 2.01 5.96
N VAL A 106 -5.86 0.73 6.27
CA VAL A 106 -5.39 0.32 7.60
C VAL A 106 -4.00 0.92 7.88
N ALA A 107 -3.08 0.87 6.92
CA ALA A 107 -1.75 1.46 7.07
C ALA A 107 -1.80 2.96 7.39
N LEU A 108 -2.60 3.71 6.63
CA LEU A 108 -2.85 5.14 6.83
C LEU A 108 -3.40 5.41 8.24
N LYS A 109 -4.50 4.74 8.63
CA LYS A 109 -5.14 4.99 9.94
C LYS A 109 -4.22 4.70 11.11
N VAL A 110 -3.40 3.66 11.02
CA VAL A 110 -2.41 3.33 12.06
C VAL A 110 -1.32 4.40 12.13
N GLY A 111 -0.78 4.82 10.99
CA GLY A 111 0.24 5.87 10.93
C GLY A 111 -0.26 7.21 11.47
N GLU A 112 -1.44 7.67 11.05
CA GLU A 112 -2.09 8.88 11.55
C GLU A 112 -2.33 8.83 13.07
N ASN A 113 -2.80 7.68 13.58
CA ASN A 113 -3.03 7.48 15.00
C ASN A 113 -1.73 7.66 15.81
N LEU A 114 -0.65 7.04 15.33
CA LEU A 114 0.66 7.11 15.98
C LEU A 114 1.24 8.52 15.94
N LYS A 115 1.23 9.19 14.78
CA LYS A 115 1.70 10.59 14.68
C LYS A 115 0.94 11.50 15.63
N LYS A 116 -0.38 11.40 15.66
CA LYS A 116 -1.24 12.23 16.50
C LYS A 116 -1.00 12.00 18.00
N ARG A 117 -0.75 10.76 18.43
CA ARG A 117 -0.61 10.42 19.85
C ARG A 117 0.78 10.69 20.42
N PHE A 118 1.82 10.52 19.60
CA PHE A 118 3.20 10.51 20.09
C PHE A 118 4.05 11.66 19.56
N GLY A 119 3.53 12.51 18.65
CA GLY A 119 4.32 13.58 18.05
C GLY A 119 5.47 13.06 17.19
N ILE A 120 5.28 11.92 16.55
CA ILE A 120 6.26 11.30 15.65
C ILE A 120 6.53 12.22 14.47
N LYS A 121 7.79 12.34 14.06
CA LYS A 121 8.16 13.16 12.90
C LYS A 121 8.01 12.34 11.64
N GLU A 122 8.61 11.16 11.62
CA GLU A 122 8.59 10.25 10.47
C GLU A 122 8.00 8.89 10.85
N VAL A 123 7.08 8.40 10.03
CA VAL A 123 6.49 7.07 10.18
C VAL A 123 6.33 6.41 8.82
N ILE A 124 6.59 5.11 8.79
CA ILE A 124 6.25 4.23 7.68
C ILE A 124 5.42 3.09 8.24
N VAL A 125 4.27 2.82 7.62
CA VAL A 125 3.43 1.67 7.93
C VAL A 125 3.26 0.86 6.67
N GLU A 126 3.89 -0.32 6.63
CA GLU A 126 3.70 -1.30 5.57
C GLU A 126 2.65 -2.32 6.01
N ASN A 127 1.71 -2.63 5.13
CA ASN A 127 0.71 -3.67 5.28
C ASN A 127 0.63 -4.53 4.01
N GLY A 128 1.52 -5.52 3.90
CA GLY A 128 1.68 -6.29 2.68
C GLY A 128 2.45 -5.52 1.61
N GLY A 129 1.80 -5.23 0.50
CA GLY A 129 2.36 -4.43 -0.61
C GLY A 129 2.13 -2.92 -0.46
N ASP A 130 1.38 -2.51 0.57
CA ASP A 130 0.80 -1.17 0.66
C ASP A 130 1.43 -0.39 1.81
N ILE A 131 1.96 0.79 1.49
CA ILE A 131 2.75 1.58 2.41
C ILE A 131 2.17 2.98 2.54
N TYR A 132 1.90 3.39 3.78
CA TYR A 132 1.78 4.79 4.15
C TYR A 132 3.15 5.30 4.60
N ALA A 133 3.62 6.39 4.00
CA ALA A 133 4.89 7.01 4.33
C ALA A 133 4.70 8.50 4.60
N ASP A 134 5.04 8.93 5.81
CA ASP A 134 5.12 10.34 6.19
C ASP A 134 6.57 10.61 6.65
N LEU A 135 7.31 11.35 5.82
CA LEU A 135 8.76 11.39 5.81
C LEU A 135 9.26 12.82 6.02
N CYS A 136 10.43 12.96 6.65
CA CYS A 136 11.18 14.22 6.70
C CYS A 136 12.51 14.14 5.94
N GLN A 137 12.90 12.95 5.49
CA GLN A 137 14.10 12.70 4.69
C GLN A 137 13.78 11.73 3.55
N ASP A 138 14.48 11.88 2.42
CA ASP A 138 14.25 11.04 1.25
C ASP A 138 14.53 9.57 1.55
N MET A 139 13.92 8.68 0.79
CA MET A 139 14.04 7.23 0.98
C MET A 139 14.02 6.50 -0.35
N ASP A 140 14.92 5.54 -0.51
CA ASP A 140 14.87 4.59 -1.62
C ASP A 140 13.92 3.44 -1.26
N ILE A 141 13.01 3.10 -2.17
CA ILE A 141 12.11 1.95 -2.04
C ILE A 141 12.23 1.03 -3.26
N SER A 142 12.51 -0.25 -3.02
CA SER A 142 12.57 -1.28 -4.07
C SER A 142 11.19 -1.91 -4.31
N VAL A 143 10.94 -2.36 -5.54
CA VAL A 143 9.73 -3.13 -5.90
C VAL A 143 10.00 -4.62 -5.70
N PHE A 144 9.13 -5.30 -4.95
CA PHE A 144 9.11 -6.77 -4.92
C PHE A 144 8.18 -7.30 -6.01
N ALA A 145 8.73 -8.00 -7.00
CA ALA A 145 8.03 -8.49 -8.19
C ALA A 145 8.11 -10.03 -8.30
N GLY A 146 8.05 -10.73 -7.16
CA GLY A 146 8.05 -12.19 -7.11
C GLY A 146 9.28 -12.82 -7.76
N SER A 147 9.06 -13.73 -8.70
CA SER A 147 10.13 -14.45 -9.43
C SER A 147 10.71 -13.68 -10.60
N SER A 148 10.21 -12.48 -10.91
CA SER A 148 10.79 -11.64 -11.97
C SER A 148 12.27 -11.38 -11.69
N PRO A 149 13.14 -11.41 -12.72
CA PRO A 149 14.55 -11.07 -12.56
C PRO A 149 14.79 -9.62 -12.11
N LEU A 150 13.75 -8.77 -12.12
CA LEU A 150 13.77 -7.37 -11.69
C LEU A 150 13.37 -7.18 -10.22
N SER A 151 12.87 -8.22 -9.55
CA SER A 151 12.44 -8.16 -8.15
C SER A 151 13.58 -7.70 -7.24
N GLU A 152 13.32 -6.69 -6.40
CA GLU A 152 14.26 -6.02 -5.49
C GLU A 152 15.48 -5.36 -6.16
N LYS A 153 15.55 -5.30 -7.50
CA LYS A 153 16.65 -4.65 -8.26
C LYS A 153 16.31 -3.27 -8.79
N VAL A 154 15.02 -2.95 -8.84
CA VAL A 154 14.51 -1.67 -9.33
C VAL A 154 13.57 -1.06 -8.29
N GLY A 155 13.47 0.26 -8.30
CA GLY A 155 12.63 1.00 -7.37
C GLY A 155 12.62 2.49 -7.64
N LEU A 156 12.18 3.26 -6.66
CA LEU A 156 12.07 4.71 -6.74
C LEU A 156 12.87 5.37 -5.63
N HIS A 157 13.47 6.51 -5.95
CA HIS A 157 13.94 7.48 -4.95
C HIS A 157 12.76 8.39 -4.57
N ILE A 158 12.23 8.22 -3.36
CA ILE A 158 11.08 8.96 -2.86
C ILE A 158 11.57 10.21 -2.13
N GLU A 159 11.23 11.37 -2.68
CA GLU A 159 11.51 12.67 -2.07
C GLU A 159 10.53 12.97 -0.93
N ALA A 160 11.04 13.30 0.25
CA ALA A 160 10.22 13.62 1.42
C ALA A 160 9.37 14.88 1.24
N ALA A 161 9.72 15.74 0.28
CA ALA A 161 8.96 16.95 -0.04
C ALA A 161 7.52 16.66 -0.49
N TYR A 162 7.25 15.44 -0.96
CA TYR A 162 5.91 15.01 -1.36
C TYR A 162 5.15 14.29 -0.24
N ALA A 163 5.77 14.04 0.91
CA ALA A 163 5.13 13.35 2.03
C ALA A 163 4.03 14.22 2.70
N PRO A 164 2.94 13.59 3.19
CA PRO A 164 2.68 12.15 3.23
C PRO A 164 2.26 11.53 1.89
N LEU A 165 2.58 10.25 1.70
CA LEU A 165 2.36 9.48 0.48
C LEU A 165 1.80 8.09 0.76
N GLY A 166 1.10 7.54 -0.23
CA GLY A 166 0.91 6.11 -0.41
C GLY A 166 1.83 5.56 -1.47
N ILE A 167 2.50 4.45 -1.17
CA ILE A 167 3.29 3.66 -2.11
C ILE A 167 2.75 2.24 -2.06
N CYS A 168 1.89 1.90 -3.02
CA CYS A 168 1.10 0.68 -2.96
C CYS A 168 1.40 -0.22 -4.15
N THR A 169 1.54 -1.52 -3.89
CA THR A 169 1.97 -2.50 -4.88
C THR A 169 1.01 -3.67 -4.95
N SER A 170 0.42 -3.87 -6.12
CA SER A 170 -0.41 -5.05 -6.40
C SER A 170 0.32 -6.02 -7.31
N SER A 171 0.04 -7.31 -7.15
CA SER A 171 0.62 -8.39 -7.94
C SER A 171 -0.45 -9.45 -8.23
N GLY A 172 -0.43 -9.97 -9.46
CA GLY A 172 -1.22 -11.15 -9.85
C GLY A 172 -0.49 -12.47 -9.62
N THR A 173 0.81 -12.43 -9.32
CA THR A 173 1.65 -13.62 -9.14
C THR A 173 2.11 -13.82 -7.69
N VAL A 174 1.91 -12.83 -6.82
CA VAL A 174 2.36 -12.81 -5.43
C VAL A 174 1.26 -12.31 -4.49
N GLY A 175 1.06 -13.02 -3.38
CA GLY A 175 0.19 -12.59 -2.28
C GLY A 175 -1.23 -13.16 -2.33
N PRO A 176 -2.04 -12.95 -1.28
CA PRO A 176 -3.39 -13.50 -1.17
C PRO A 176 -4.46 -12.62 -1.84
N SER A 177 -4.12 -11.38 -2.23
CA SER A 177 -5.06 -10.41 -2.78
C SER A 177 -5.58 -10.87 -4.14
N LEU A 178 -6.89 -10.70 -4.37
CA LEU A 178 -7.51 -11.06 -5.63
C LEU A 178 -7.12 -10.05 -6.72
N SER A 179 -6.23 -10.45 -7.61
CA SER A 179 -5.99 -9.77 -8.88
C SER A 179 -6.45 -10.65 -10.04
N PHE A 180 -7.12 -10.04 -11.02
CA PHE A 180 -7.51 -10.67 -12.28
C PHE A 180 -6.39 -10.60 -13.32
N GLY A 181 -5.34 -9.83 -13.03
CA GLY A 181 -4.16 -9.67 -13.86
C GLY A 181 -3.11 -10.74 -13.62
N LYS A 182 -2.05 -10.67 -14.40
CA LYS A 182 -0.84 -11.49 -14.26
C LYS A 182 0.42 -10.65 -14.08
N ALA A 183 0.27 -9.35 -13.80
CA ALA A 183 1.40 -8.49 -13.46
C ALA A 183 2.23 -9.10 -12.34
N ASP A 184 3.54 -9.01 -12.45
CA ASP A 184 4.43 -9.43 -11.37
C ASP A 184 4.48 -8.38 -10.26
N ALA A 185 4.44 -7.10 -10.65
CA ALA A 185 4.16 -5.98 -9.74
C ALA A 185 3.63 -4.77 -10.52
N VAL A 186 2.67 -4.05 -9.93
CA VAL A 186 2.34 -2.67 -10.28
C VAL A 186 2.40 -1.84 -9.01
N MET A 187 3.42 -0.99 -8.90
CA MET A 187 3.60 -0.03 -7.82
C MET A 187 3.05 1.33 -8.26
N ILE A 188 2.18 1.93 -7.46
CA ILE A 188 1.61 3.25 -7.66
C ILE A 188 1.95 4.14 -6.46
N VAL A 189 2.31 5.39 -6.74
CA VAL A 189 2.55 6.42 -5.73
C VAL A 189 1.53 7.55 -5.86
N CYS A 190 0.78 7.84 -4.80
CA CYS A 190 -0.19 8.94 -4.74
C CYS A 190 -0.05 9.69 -3.40
N SER A 191 -0.62 10.90 -3.31
CA SER A 191 -0.79 11.59 -2.01
C SER A 191 -1.86 10.93 -1.13
N ASP A 192 -2.88 10.30 -1.74
CA ASP A 192 -3.91 9.52 -1.05
C ASP A 192 -3.54 8.03 -1.09
N VAL A 193 -3.25 7.44 0.08
CA VAL A 193 -2.84 6.04 0.22
C VAL A 193 -3.90 5.06 -0.27
N MET A 194 -5.17 5.34 0.03
CA MET A 194 -6.25 4.44 -0.35
C MET A 194 -6.43 4.46 -1.87
N LEU A 195 -6.23 5.63 -2.48
CA LEU A 195 -6.27 5.76 -3.94
C LEU A 195 -5.11 5.01 -4.59
N ALA A 196 -3.87 5.15 -4.08
CA ALA A 196 -2.71 4.39 -4.55
C ALA A 196 -2.95 2.86 -4.53
N ASP A 197 -3.50 2.33 -3.42
CA ASP A 197 -3.82 0.90 -3.24
C ASP A 197 -4.80 0.42 -4.32
N THR A 198 -5.88 1.19 -4.51
CA THR A 198 -6.91 0.84 -5.48
C THR A 198 -6.41 0.96 -6.92
N TYR A 199 -5.60 1.96 -7.24
CA TYR A 199 -4.99 2.08 -8.56
C TYR A 199 -4.00 0.95 -8.83
N ALA A 200 -3.17 0.57 -7.86
CA ALA A 200 -2.25 -0.54 -8.01
C ALA A 200 -3.00 -1.81 -8.42
N THR A 201 -4.12 -2.11 -7.75
CA THR A 201 -4.99 -3.24 -8.09
C THR A 201 -5.66 -3.07 -9.45
N ALA A 202 -6.22 -1.89 -9.75
CA ALA A 202 -6.92 -1.63 -11.02
C ALA A 202 -5.99 -1.80 -12.22
N PHE A 203 -4.78 -1.24 -12.16
CA PHE A 203 -3.81 -1.31 -13.25
C PHE A 203 -3.14 -2.68 -13.35
N ALA A 204 -2.85 -3.35 -12.23
CA ALA A 204 -2.38 -4.74 -12.25
C ALA A 204 -3.33 -5.66 -13.00
N ASN A 205 -4.65 -5.49 -12.83
CA ASN A 205 -5.67 -6.26 -13.53
C ASN A 205 -5.64 -6.10 -15.06
N THR A 206 -5.07 -5.00 -15.58
CA THR A 206 -4.99 -4.74 -17.02
C THR A 206 -3.84 -5.46 -17.72
N ILE A 207 -2.85 -5.96 -16.97
CA ILE A 207 -1.66 -6.62 -17.52
C ILE A 207 -1.89 -8.13 -17.51
N GLN A 208 -1.88 -8.75 -18.69
CA GLN A 208 -1.98 -10.20 -18.88
C GLN A 208 -0.68 -10.78 -19.44
N THR A 209 0.00 -10.03 -20.32
CA THR A 209 1.30 -10.39 -20.91
C THR A 209 2.29 -9.24 -20.81
N ALA A 210 3.55 -9.52 -21.13
CA ALA A 210 4.64 -8.54 -21.03
C ALA A 210 4.45 -7.34 -21.98
N GLU A 211 3.73 -7.54 -23.09
CA GLU A 211 3.38 -6.51 -24.07
C GLU A 211 2.37 -5.49 -23.53
N ASP A 212 1.57 -5.85 -22.52
CA ASP A 212 0.57 -4.96 -21.93
C ASP A 212 1.18 -3.84 -21.07
N VAL A 213 2.46 -3.99 -20.66
CA VAL A 213 3.15 -3.05 -19.76
C VAL A 213 3.15 -1.63 -20.34
N GLN A 214 3.42 -1.47 -21.63
CA GLN A 214 3.44 -0.15 -22.26
C GLN A 214 2.05 0.51 -22.20
N THR A 215 1.02 -0.20 -22.64
CA THR A 215 -0.37 0.29 -22.64
C THR A 215 -0.84 0.63 -21.21
N CYS A 216 -0.42 -0.15 -20.22
CA CYS A 216 -0.71 0.12 -18.82
C CYS A 216 -0.09 1.45 -18.36
N ILE A 217 1.20 1.69 -18.65
CA ILE A 217 1.88 2.94 -18.31
C ILE A 217 1.25 4.15 -19.01
N GLU A 218 0.82 4.00 -20.27
CA GLU A 218 0.12 5.06 -21.00
C GLU A 218 -1.17 5.47 -20.28
N LYS A 219 -1.99 4.50 -19.83
CA LYS A 219 -3.21 4.79 -19.05
C LYS A 219 -2.93 5.38 -17.66
N ILE A 220 -1.85 4.93 -17.01
CA ILE A 220 -1.44 5.48 -15.71
C ILE A 220 -1.10 6.97 -15.85
N ARG A 221 -0.43 7.38 -16.93
CA ARG A 221 -0.07 8.78 -17.19
C ARG A 221 -1.27 9.71 -17.40
N GLU A 222 -2.44 9.16 -17.70
CA GLU A 222 -3.68 9.93 -17.84
C GLU A 222 -4.31 10.29 -16.48
N GLN A 223 -3.84 9.69 -15.38
CA GLN A 223 -4.34 9.95 -14.04
C GLN A 223 -3.51 11.03 -13.34
N GLU A 224 -4.10 12.21 -13.10
CA GLU A 224 -3.41 13.34 -12.47
C GLU A 224 -3.03 13.07 -10.99
N ASP A 225 -3.76 12.17 -10.32
CA ASP A 225 -3.52 11.82 -8.92
C ASP A 225 -2.27 10.94 -8.72
N ILE A 226 -1.71 10.37 -9.78
CA ILE A 226 -0.56 9.46 -9.72
C ILE A 226 0.74 10.25 -9.88
N LEU A 227 1.54 10.26 -8.82
CA LEU A 227 2.84 10.92 -8.78
C LEU A 227 3.92 10.11 -9.49
N ALA A 228 3.88 8.78 -9.35
CA ALA A 228 4.75 7.87 -10.08
C ALA A 228 4.20 6.44 -10.10
N ALA A 229 4.73 5.65 -11.04
CA ALA A 229 4.41 4.24 -11.13
C ALA A 229 5.56 3.40 -11.69
N ILE A 230 5.58 2.14 -11.28
CA ILE A 230 6.38 1.07 -11.88
C ILE A 230 5.45 -0.09 -12.21
N ALA A 231 5.51 -0.61 -13.44
CA ALA A 231 4.82 -1.83 -13.86
C ALA A 231 5.83 -2.86 -14.35
N ILE A 232 5.73 -4.09 -13.85
CA ILE A 232 6.64 -5.20 -14.15
C ILE A 232 5.84 -6.43 -14.59
N LYS A 233 6.25 -7.02 -15.71
CA LYS A 233 5.83 -8.34 -16.15
C LYS A 233 6.99 -9.06 -16.83
N ASP A 234 7.32 -10.24 -16.33
CA ASP A 234 8.46 -11.05 -16.75
C ASP A 234 9.77 -10.23 -16.69
N ASP A 235 10.36 -9.94 -17.85
CA ASP A 235 11.58 -9.14 -18.00
C ASP A 235 11.30 -7.67 -18.43
N LYS A 236 10.03 -7.28 -18.55
CA LYS A 236 9.62 -5.94 -18.98
C LYS A 236 9.36 -5.03 -17.79
N LEU A 237 9.85 -3.80 -17.95
CA LEU A 237 9.75 -2.72 -16.97
C LEU A 237 9.16 -1.49 -17.66
N GLY A 238 8.07 -0.97 -17.09
CA GLY A 238 7.46 0.30 -17.46
C GLY A 238 7.52 1.26 -16.27
N ILE A 239 7.86 2.52 -16.52
CA ILE A 239 8.00 3.55 -15.48
C ILE A 239 7.44 4.89 -15.98
N CYS A 240 6.76 5.62 -15.10
CA CYS A 240 6.38 7.01 -15.34
C CYS A 240 6.28 7.80 -14.03
N GLY A 241 6.26 9.14 -14.15
CA GLY A 241 6.04 10.07 -13.04
C GLY A 241 7.27 10.88 -12.64
N ASN A 242 7.21 11.40 -11.42
CA ASN A 242 8.06 12.48 -10.94
C ASN A 242 9.32 12.01 -10.21
N PHE A 243 9.34 10.77 -9.71
CA PHE A 243 10.45 10.24 -8.91
C PHE A 243 11.52 9.58 -9.78
N GLU A 244 12.78 9.67 -9.33
CA GLU A 244 13.90 9.05 -10.01
C GLU A 244 13.87 7.51 -9.89
N LEU A 245 14.20 6.83 -10.99
CA LEU A 245 14.43 5.38 -10.97
C LEU A 245 15.69 5.05 -10.18
N LYS A 246 15.55 4.16 -9.20
CA LYS A 246 16.65 3.59 -8.44
C LYS A 246 16.96 2.16 -8.90
N LEU A 247 18.25 1.88 -9.08
CA LEU A 247 18.78 0.53 -9.26
C LEU A 247 19.51 0.11 -7.97
N PHE A 248 19.32 -1.15 -7.56
CA PHE A 248 19.88 -1.73 -6.33
C PHE A 248 20.94 -2.79 -6.64
#